data_AF-A0A2D9TN70-F1
#
_entry.id   AF-A0A2D9TN70-F1
#
_cell.length_a   1.000
_cell.length_b   1.000
_cell.length_c   1.000
_cell.angle_alpha   90.00
_cell.angle_beta   90.00
_cell.angle_gamma   90.00
#
_symmetry.space_group_name_H-M   'P 1'
#
loop_
_entity.id
_entity.type
_entity.pdbx_description
1 polymer ?
#
loop_
_entity_poly.entity_id
_entity_poly.type
_entity_poly.pdbx_seq_one_letter_code
_entity_poly.pdbx_strand_id
1 'polypeptide(L)'
;MKFRSGVLHGEEVTELLNYANENDFALPAVNVVNTSSVNAVLQTAKELNSPVIIQFSNGGGSFYAGKYLDNTNQKAAIAGSVS
;
A
#
# COMPACT_ATOMS: atom_id res chain seq x y z
N MET A 1 6.49 -5.78 17.23
CA MET A 1 5.25 -5.03 16.97
C MET A 1 4.07 -5.86 17.44
N LYS A 2 2.96 -5.21 17.83
CA LYS A 2 1.70 -5.88 18.22
C LYS A 2 1.07 -6.69 17.07
N PHE A 3 1.28 -6.26 15.83
CA PHE A 3 0.76 -6.89 14.62
C PHE A 3 1.82 -7.74 13.92
N ARG A 4 1.39 -8.80 13.22
CA ARG A 4 2.28 -9.64 12.42
C ARG A 4 2.84 -8.89 11.21
N SER A 5 3.94 -9.41 10.66
CA SER A 5 4.46 -8.93 9.37
C SER A 5 3.61 -9.43 8.20
N GLY A 6 3.65 -8.68 7.09
CA GLY A 6 2.93 -8.98 5.86
C GLY A 6 1.69 -8.12 5.65
N VAL A 7 0.90 -8.47 4.64
CA VAL A 7 -0.37 -7.77 4.34
C VAL A 7 -1.41 -8.17 5.38
N LEU A 8 -1.95 -7.18 6.09
CA LEU A 8 -3.06 -7.37 7.04
C LEU A 8 -4.39 -7.43 6.29
N HIS A 9 -5.30 -8.26 6.76
CA HIS A 9 -6.62 -8.44 6.14
C HIS A 9 -7.70 -8.76 7.18
N GLY A 10 -8.97 -8.52 6.85
CA GLY A 10 -10.08 -8.81 7.75
C GLY A 10 -10.01 -8.01 9.05
N GLU A 11 -10.21 -8.68 10.19
CA GLU A 11 -10.23 -8.06 11.51
C GLU A 11 -8.91 -7.38 11.89
N GLU A 12 -7.77 -7.87 11.36
CA GLU A 12 -6.43 -7.32 11.64
C GLU A 12 -6.32 -5.84 11.24
N VAL A 13 -7.03 -5.42 10.19
CA VAL A 13 -7.05 -4.02 9.74
C VAL A 13 -7.80 -3.15 10.74
N THR A 14 -8.96 -3.62 11.21
CA THR A 14 -9.77 -2.92 12.20
C THR A 14 -9.02 -2.79 13.52
N GLU A 15 -8.34 -3.84 13.97
CA GLU A 15 -7.52 -3.80 15.18
C GLU A 15 -6.37 -2.79 15.09
N LEU A 16 -5.71 -2.71 13.92
CA LEU A 16 -4.67 -1.71 13.68
C LEU A 16 -5.22 -0.28 13.73
N LEU A 17 -6.37 -0.02 13.12
CA LEU A 17 -6.99 1.30 13.13
C LEU A 17 -7.46 1.70 14.54
N ASN A 18 -8.05 0.76 15.30
CA ASN A 18 -8.42 1.00 16.69
C ASN A 18 -7.20 1.29 17.56
N TYR A 19 -6.12 0.51 17.39
CA TYR A 19 -4.87 0.77 18.11
C TYR A 19 -4.27 2.14 17.77
N ALA A 20 -4.36 2.57 16.51
CA ALA A 20 -3.94 3.91 16.10
C ALA A 20 -4.73 5.02 16.80
N ASN A 21 -6.06 4.86 16.89
CA ASN A 21 -6.93 5.79 17.63
C ASN A 21 -6.67 5.79 19.14
N GLU A 22 -6.43 4.62 19.74
CA GLU A 22 -6.15 4.48 21.18
C GLU A 22 -4.78 5.06 21.59
N ASN A 23 -3.84 5.19 20.65
CA ASN A 23 -2.46 5.59 20.90
C ASN A 23 -2.08 6.89 20.16
N ASP A 24 -3.08 7.65 19.72
CA ASP A 24 -2.94 8.99 19.11
C ASP A 24 -1.93 9.07 17.96
N PHE A 25 -1.95 8.11 17.03
CA PHE A 25 -1.12 8.17 15.83
C PHE A 25 -1.92 7.89 14.55
N ALA A 26 -1.36 8.33 13.42
CA ALA A 26 -1.92 8.09 12.09
C ALA A 26 -1.00 7.20 11.25
N LEU A 27 -1.59 6.47 10.31
CA LEU A 27 -0.88 5.64 9.34
C LEU A 27 -0.58 6.45 8.07
N PRO A 28 0.67 6.56 7.63
CA PRO A 28 0.98 7.10 6.32
C PRO A 28 0.39 6.21 5.22
N ALA A 29 -0.31 6.82 4.26
CA ALA A 29 -0.81 6.14 3.06
C ALA A 29 -0.10 6.66 1.82
N VAL A 30 0.79 5.85 1.26
CA VAL A 30 1.72 6.29 0.20
C VAL A 30 1.31 5.70 -1.14
N ASN A 31 1.09 6.59 -2.11
CA ASN A 31 0.91 6.21 -3.51
C ASN A 31 2.21 5.65 -4.08
N VAL A 32 2.15 4.44 -4.65
CA VAL A 32 3.29 3.78 -5.30
C VAL A 32 3.04 3.55 -6.79
N VAL A 33 4.11 3.42 -7.56
CA VAL A 33 4.05 3.28 -9.03
C VAL A 33 4.97 2.19 -9.60
N ASN A 34 5.93 1.69 -8.82
CA ASN A 34 6.81 0.59 -9.21
C ASN A 34 7.38 -0.13 -7.98
N THR A 35 8.10 -1.23 -8.21
CA THR A 35 8.75 -2.02 -7.15
C THR A 35 9.70 -1.20 -6.30
N SER A 36 10.44 -0.25 -6.88
CA SER A 36 11.34 0.64 -6.13
C SER A 36 10.59 1.51 -5.11
N SER A 37 9.46 2.10 -5.51
CA SER A 37 8.62 2.89 -4.61
C SER A 37 7.96 2.04 -3.52
N VAL A 38 7.53 0.80 -3.84
CA VAL A 38 7.03 -0.16 -2.85
C VAL A 38 8.13 -0.48 -1.82
N ASN A 39 9.33 -0.81 -2.29
CA ASN A 39 10.46 -1.15 -1.43
C ASN A 39 10.88 0.01 -0.54
N ALA A 40 10.88 1.24 -1.05
CA ALA A 40 11.21 2.43 -0.26
C ALA A 40 10.23 2.64 0.91
N VAL A 41 8.93 2.42 0.66
CA VAL A 41 7.90 2.50 1.71
C VAL A 41 8.09 1.39 2.75
N LEU A 42 8.31 0.14 2.31
CA LEU A 42 8.54 -1.00 3.21
C LEU A 42 9.81 -0.83 4.05
N GLN A 43 10.90 -0.36 3.46
CA GLN A 43 12.16 -0.10 4.15
C GLN A 43 11.99 0.99 5.21
N THR A 44 11.37 2.12 4.85
CA THR A 44 11.12 3.23 5.79
C THR A 44 10.25 2.77 6.97
N ALA A 45 9.17 2.03 6.69
CA ALA A 45 8.29 1.49 7.72
C ALA A 45 9.04 0.52 8.66
N LYS A 46 9.95 -0.30 8.11
CA LYS A 46 10.79 -1.20 8.89
C LYS A 46 11.79 -0.45 9.77
N GLU A 47 12.47 0.57 9.24
CA GLU A 47 13.46 1.38 9.96
C GLU A 47 12.82 2.16 11.11
N LEU A 48 11.61 2.70 10.90
CA LEU A 48 10.84 3.40 11.93
C LEU A 48 10.05 2.47 12.87
N ASN A 49 10.09 1.16 12.62
CA ASN A 49 9.28 0.17 13.32
C ASN A 49 7.79 0.60 13.41
N SER A 50 7.23 1.00 12.27
CA SER A 50 5.89 1.55 12.14
C SER A 50 5.03 0.79 11.11
N PRO A 51 3.70 0.66 11.33
CA PRO A 51 2.75 0.23 10.29
C PRO A 51 2.59 1.28 9.18
N VAL A 52 2.25 0.84 7.96
CA VAL A 52 2.10 1.71 6.78
C VAL A 52 1.03 1.19 5.83
N ILE A 53 0.41 2.10 5.06
CA ILE A 53 -0.51 1.78 3.97
C ILE A 53 0.20 2.02 2.63
N ILE A 54 0.29 0.99 1.81
CA ILE A 54 0.71 1.09 0.40
C ILE A 54 -0.55 1.11 -0.45
N GLN A 55 -0.69 2.15 -1.28
CA GLN A 55 -1.86 2.30 -2.14
C GLN A 55 -1.46 2.60 -3.58
N PHE A 56 -2.25 2.09 -4.52
CA PHE A 56 -2.14 2.41 -5.94
C PHE A 56 -3.25 3.37 -6.32
N SER A 57 -2.89 4.50 -6.92
CA SER A 57 -3.88 5.33 -7.61
C SER A 57 -4.21 4.70 -8.97
N ASN A 58 -5.29 5.16 -9.60
CA ASN A 58 -5.64 4.71 -10.96
C ASN A 58 -4.46 4.84 -11.95
N GLY A 59 -3.81 6.02 -11.95
CA GLY A 59 -2.62 6.26 -12.76
C GLY A 59 -1.40 5.47 -12.30
N GLY A 60 -1.27 5.24 -10.99
CA GLY A 60 -0.18 4.44 -10.41
C GLY A 60 -0.23 2.98 -10.86
N GLY A 61 -1.40 2.35 -10.79
CA GLY A 61 -1.60 0.99 -11.29
C GLY A 61 -1.35 0.87 -12.80
N SER A 62 -1.83 1.86 -13.58
CA SER A 62 -1.58 1.89 -15.03
C SER A 62 -0.08 2.03 -15.36
N PHE A 63 0.63 2.87 -14.60
CA PHE A 63 2.08 3.00 -14.75
C PHE A 63 2.81 1.71 -14.35
N TYR A 64 2.37 1.04 -13.28
CA TYR A 64 2.95 -0.21 -12.79
C TYR A 64 2.82 -1.34 -13.80
N ALA A 65 1.65 -1.46 -14.45
CA ALA A 65 1.41 -2.43 -15.52
C ALA A 65 2.25 -2.14 -16.78
N GLY A 66 2.41 -0.85 -17.09
CA GLY A 66 3.15 -0.36 -18.25
C GLY A 66 2.38 0.76 -18.95
N LYS A 67 3.01 1.94 -19.03
CA LYS A 67 2.39 3.20 -19.52
C LYS A 67 1.70 3.11 -20.89
N TYR A 68 2.12 2.18 -21.74
CA TYR A 68 1.62 2.03 -23.10
C TYR A 68 0.57 0.91 -23.26
N LEU A 69 0.18 0.24 -22.18
CA LEU A 69 -0.92 -0.73 -22.22
C LEU A 69 -2.27 -0.03 -22.36
N ASP A 70 -3.19 -0.68 -23.08
CA ASP A 70 -4.57 -0.22 -23.19
C ASP A 70 -5.26 -0.22 -21.82
N ASN A 71 -5.70 0.95 -21.39
CA ASN A 71 -6.43 1.13 -20.13
C ASN A 71 -7.96 1.25 -20.34
N THR A 72 -8.48 0.83 -21.50
CA THR A 72 -9.92 0.72 -21.72
C THR A 72 -10.56 -0.10 -20.60
N ASN A 73 -11.63 0.43 -19.99
CA ASN A 73 -12.29 -0.16 -18.82
C ASN A 73 -11.35 -0.47 -17.64
N GLN A 74 -10.31 0.36 -17.44
CA GLN A 74 -9.36 0.24 -16.34
C GLN A 74 -8.50 -1.04 -16.33
N LYS A 75 -8.41 -1.74 -17.48
CA LYS A 75 -7.69 -3.01 -17.58
C LYS A 75 -6.24 -2.92 -17.12
N ALA A 76 -5.48 -1.94 -17.61
CA ALA A 76 -4.08 -1.75 -17.21
C ALA A 76 -3.96 -1.36 -15.72
N ALA A 77 -4.82 -0.45 -15.24
CA ALA A 77 -4.82 -0.02 -13.85
C ALA A 77 -5.10 -1.19 -12.88
N ILE A 78 -6.07 -2.05 -13.20
CA ILE A 78 -6.38 -3.25 -12.43
C ILE A 78 -5.19 -4.22 -12.49
N ALA A 79 -4.70 -4.54 -13.70
CA ALA A 79 -3.60 -5.49 -13.86
C ALA A 79 -2.37 -5.09 -13.03
N GLY A 80 -1.97 -3.81 -13.06
CA GLY A 80 -0.80 -3.35 -12.32
C GLY A 80 -1.01 -3.17 -10.82
N SER A 81 -2.25 -3.12 -10.33
CA SER A 81 -2.53 -2.97 -8.89
C SER A 81 -2.70 -4.31 -8.18
N VAL A 82 -2.91 -5.40 -8.92
CA VAL A 82 -3.20 -6.75 -8.36
C VAL A 82 -2.18 -7.80 -8.81
N SER A 83 -1.21 -7.44 -9.69
CA SER A 83 -0.14 -8.32 -10.19
C SER A 83 0.89 -8.71 -9.15
#